data_AF-A0A7X9CXI6-F1
#
_entry.id   AF-A0A7X9CXI6-F1
#
_cell.length_a   1.000
_cell.length_b   1.000
_cell.length_c   1.000
_cell.angle_alpha   90.00
_cell.angle_beta   90.00
_cell.angle_gamma   90.00
#
_symmetry.space_group_name_H-M   'P 1'
#
loop_
_entity.id
_entity.type
_entity.pdbx_description
1 polymer ?
#
loop_
_entity_poly.entity_id
_entity_poly.type
_entity_poly.pdbx_seq_one_letter_code
_entity_poly.pdbx_strand_id
1 'polypeptide(L)'
;MKTCPNGHPVPDNAVFCTTCGARMPAASPGYGQPAQGQPYVYADQAPPNQGYQQPPYQQAPPYQQPPYGSPQGGMPLTGFRGEVRSPGMVILLSIITCGIYALFWLYSVSKEINNVLGYEATKPQYTFFGLLCFIFTLLLWSQVDDALIEIDRRRGIISSKKFLTWIVLSVLLGIGGFVMMYDVQSRLNALYEGRF
;
A
#
# COMPACT_ATOMS: atom_id res chain seq x y z
N MET A 1 -26.70 6.38 -25.19
CA MET A 1 -25.24 6.48 -25.00
C MET A 1 -24.97 7.65 -24.08
N LYS A 2 -24.22 7.44 -22.99
CA LYS A 2 -23.80 8.49 -22.06
C LYS A 2 -22.37 8.92 -22.41
N THR A 3 -22.00 10.13 -22.04
CA THR A 3 -20.62 10.61 -22.17
C THR A 3 -19.94 10.51 -20.82
N CYS A 4 -18.76 9.91 -20.77
CA CYS A 4 -17.98 9.87 -19.54
C CYS A 4 -17.45 11.28 -19.20
N PRO A 5 -16.99 11.53 -17.95
CA PRO A 5 -16.43 12.83 -17.56
C PRO A 5 -15.26 13.31 -18.43
N ASN A 6 -14.58 12.38 -19.11
CA ASN A 6 -13.44 12.65 -20.01
C ASN A 6 -13.85 12.75 -21.48
N GLY A 7 -15.15 12.81 -21.82
CA GLY A 7 -15.63 13.10 -23.17
C GLY A 7 -15.81 11.91 -24.11
N HIS A 8 -15.65 10.66 -23.64
CA HIS A 8 -15.85 9.46 -24.49
C HIS A 8 -17.28 8.93 -24.44
N PRO A 9 -17.81 8.41 -25.56
CA PRO A 9 -19.13 7.76 -25.60
C PRO A 9 -19.08 6.38 -24.95
N VAL A 10 -20.03 6.09 -24.06
CA VAL A 10 -20.17 4.81 -23.35
C VAL A 10 -21.62 4.30 -23.39
N PRO A 11 -21.85 2.97 -23.33
CA PRO A 11 -23.20 2.42 -23.28
C PRO A 11 -23.92 2.82 -21.98
N ASP A 12 -25.25 2.90 -22.02
CA ASP A 12 -26.05 3.54 -20.95
C ASP A 12 -26.02 2.81 -19.60
N ASN A 13 -25.60 1.53 -19.62
CA ASN A 13 -25.40 0.64 -18.47
C ASN A 13 -23.93 0.48 -18.04
N ALA A 14 -23.00 1.21 -18.65
CA ALA A 14 -21.59 1.12 -18.30
C ALA A 14 -21.33 1.72 -16.91
N VAL A 15 -20.77 0.92 -16.00
CA VAL A 15 -20.29 1.37 -14.67
C VAL A 15 -18.92 2.05 -14.78
N PHE A 16 -18.15 1.71 -15.82
CA PHE A 16 -16.82 2.23 -16.12
C PHE A 16 -16.68 2.50 -17.61
N CYS A 17 -15.92 3.54 -17.96
CA CYS A 17 -15.61 3.85 -19.35
C CYS A 17 -14.60 2.84 -19.91
N THR A 18 -14.94 2.19 -21.02
CA THR A 18 -14.07 1.20 -21.69
C THR A 18 -12.86 1.82 -22.37
N THR A 19 -12.89 3.12 -22.68
CA THR A 19 -11.76 3.83 -23.33
C THR A 19 -10.75 4.43 -22.34
N CYS A 20 -11.19 5.02 -21.23
CA CYS A 20 -10.30 5.77 -20.31
C CYS A 20 -10.32 5.27 -18.86
N GLY A 21 -11.16 4.28 -18.52
CA GLY A 21 -11.22 3.71 -17.17
C GLY A 21 -11.92 4.57 -16.11
N ALA A 22 -12.45 5.74 -16.46
CA ALA A 22 -13.18 6.59 -15.52
C ALA A 22 -14.48 5.92 -15.04
N ARG A 23 -14.75 5.97 -13.72
CA ARG A 23 -16.02 5.49 -13.15
C ARG A 23 -17.17 6.40 -13.60
N MET A 24 -18.29 5.79 -14.01
CA MET A 24 -19.50 6.54 -14.33
C MET A 24 -20.23 6.89 -13.02
N PRO A 25 -20.68 8.14 -12.83
CA PRO A 25 -21.48 8.49 -11.68
C PRO A 25 -22.78 7.66 -11.71
N ALA A 26 -23.10 6.99 -10.59
CA ALA A 26 -24.30 6.19 -10.47
C ALA A 26 -25.51 7.08 -10.79
N ALA A 27 -26.31 6.66 -11.77
CA ALA A 27 -27.54 7.36 -12.12
C ALA A 27 -28.48 7.29 -10.92
N SER A 28 -28.55 8.37 -10.14
CA SER A 28 -29.68 8.61 -9.26
C SER A 28 -30.82 9.11 -10.14
N PRO A 29 -32.00 8.47 -10.13
CA PRO A 29 -33.18 9.06 -10.76
C PRO A 29 -33.55 10.31 -9.94
N GLY A 30 -33.43 11.48 -10.56
CA GLY A 30 -33.87 12.72 -9.94
C GLY A 30 -35.38 12.78 -9.89
N TYR A 31 -35.93 12.97 -8.69
CA TYR A 31 -37.10 13.82 -8.48
C TYR A 31 -36.83 14.66 -7.23
N GLY A 32 -37.20 15.95 -7.30
CA GLY A 32 -36.89 16.95 -6.30
C GLY A 32 -37.33 16.57 -4.88
N GLN A 33 -36.59 17.08 -3.90
CA GLN A 33 -37.02 17.19 -2.50
C GLN A 33 -38.23 18.15 -2.40
N PRO A 34 -39.09 18.07 -1.35
CA PRO A 34 -38.64 17.91 0.04
C PRO A 34 -39.47 17.05 1.02
N ALA A 35 -38.80 16.81 2.15
CA ALA A 35 -39.31 16.70 3.53
C ALA A 35 -39.94 15.40 4.05
N GLN A 36 -39.30 14.92 5.12
CA GLN A 36 -39.81 14.25 6.34
C GLN A 36 -40.48 12.88 6.21
N GLY A 37 -39.88 11.86 6.85
CA GLY A 37 -40.58 10.60 7.11
C GLY A 37 -39.67 9.47 7.58
N GLN A 38 -39.90 9.03 8.81
CA GLN A 38 -39.29 7.93 9.55
C GLN A 38 -39.63 6.52 8.96
N PRO A 39 -39.02 5.44 9.47
CA PRO A 39 -38.84 4.16 8.76
C PRO A 39 -39.97 3.16 9.00
N TYR A 40 -40.20 2.23 8.07
CA TYR A 40 -40.96 1.01 8.36
C TYR A 40 -40.57 -0.19 7.49
N VAL A 41 -40.56 -1.30 8.21
CA VAL A 41 -40.29 -2.72 7.95
C VAL A 41 -41.39 -3.39 7.11
N TYR A 42 -41.04 -4.33 6.21
CA TYR A 42 -41.72 -5.63 5.94
C TYR A 42 -40.93 -6.40 4.85
N ALA A 43 -40.21 -7.49 5.12
CA ALA A 43 -40.61 -8.89 5.35
C ALA A 43 -41.15 -9.64 4.11
N ASP A 44 -40.41 -10.71 3.76
CA ASP A 44 -40.70 -11.96 3.04
C ASP A 44 -41.68 -12.02 1.86
N GLN A 45 -41.22 -12.65 0.76
CA GLN A 45 -41.90 -13.78 0.10
C GLN A 45 -41.06 -14.37 -1.06
N ALA A 46 -40.78 -15.67 -0.99
CA ALA A 46 -40.24 -16.48 -2.08
C ALA A 46 -41.35 -16.96 -3.04
N PRO A 47 -41.09 -17.12 -4.34
CA PRO A 47 -41.45 -18.36 -5.05
C PRO A 47 -40.49 -18.68 -6.25
N PRO A 48 -40.76 -19.69 -7.12
CA PRO A 48 -40.49 -21.11 -6.91
C PRO A 48 -39.47 -21.71 -7.90
N ASN A 49 -39.03 -22.92 -7.58
CA ASN A 49 -38.07 -23.78 -8.30
C ASN A 49 -38.45 -24.06 -9.77
N GLN A 50 -37.57 -23.74 -10.73
CA GLN A 50 -37.51 -24.38 -12.05
C GLN A 50 -36.06 -24.54 -12.55
N GLY A 51 -35.67 -25.81 -12.73
CA GLY A 51 -34.78 -26.27 -13.81
C GLY A 51 -33.29 -25.92 -13.72
N TYR A 52 -32.49 -26.82 -13.15
CA TYR A 52 -31.02 -26.79 -13.30
C TYR A 52 -30.63 -27.06 -14.75
N GLN A 53 -30.34 -26.00 -15.52
CA GLN A 53 -29.58 -26.08 -16.77
C GLN A 53 -28.16 -25.59 -16.49
N GLN A 54 -27.19 -26.51 -16.56
CA GLN A 54 -25.77 -26.22 -16.38
C GLN A 54 -25.25 -25.36 -17.55
N PRO A 55 -24.51 -24.26 -17.29
CA PRO A 55 -23.82 -23.52 -18.34
C PRO A 55 -22.61 -24.31 -18.87
N PRO A 56 -22.28 -24.19 -20.16
CA PRO A 56 -21.17 -24.92 -20.76
C PRO A 56 -19.84 -24.47 -20.16
N TYR A 57 -19.02 -25.46 -19.80
CA TYR A 57 -17.64 -25.29 -19.33
C TYR A 57 -16.82 -24.51 -20.37
N GLN A 58 -16.66 -23.21 -20.13
CA GLN A 58 -15.66 -22.40 -20.81
C GLN A 58 -14.31 -22.71 -20.19
N GLN A 59 -13.41 -23.18 -21.04
CA GLN A 59 -12.04 -23.54 -20.73
C GLN A 59 -11.32 -22.33 -20.10
N ALA A 60 -10.71 -22.53 -18.94
CA ALA A 60 -9.85 -21.54 -18.32
C ALA A 60 -8.72 -21.16 -19.30
N PRO A 61 -8.35 -19.87 -19.42
CA PRO A 61 -7.21 -19.48 -20.25
C PRO A 61 -5.94 -20.19 -19.77
N PRO A 62 -5.01 -20.56 -20.67
CA PRO A 62 -3.80 -21.26 -20.29
C PRO A 62 -3.05 -20.45 -19.24
N TYR A 63 -2.61 -21.11 -18.17
CA TYR A 63 -1.70 -20.53 -17.18
C TYR A 63 -0.39 -20.17 -17.89
N GLN A 64 -0.29 -18.94 -18.39
CA GLN A 64 0.97 -18.39 -18.83
C GLN A 64 1.77 -18.11 -17.56
N GLN A 65 2.74 -18.99 -17.28
CA GLN A 65 3.73 -18.75 -16.25
C GLN A 65 4.43 -17.41 -16.57
N PRO A 66 4.45 -16.45 -15.65
CA PRO A 66 5.13 -15.19 -15.90
C PRO A 66 6.63 -15.47 -16.11
N PRO A 67 7.27 -14.84 -17.10
CA PRO A 67 8.70 -15.01 -17.35
C PRO A 67 9.50 -14.66 -16.10
N TYR A 68 10.44 -15.54 -15.76
CA TYR A 68 11.41 -15.32 -14.69
C TYR A 68 12.18 -14.02 -14.98
N GLY A 69 11.88 -12.96 -14.22
CA GLY A 69 12.49 -11.63 -14.39
C GLY A 69 11.54 -10.44 -14.56
N SER A 70 10.23 -10.59 -14.41
CA SER A 70 9.31 -9.44 -14.44
C SER A 70 9.18 -8.76 -13.05
N PRO A 71 9.41 -7.43 -12.93
CA PRO A 71 9.13 -6.71 -11.69
C PRO A 71 7.62 -6.68 -11.45
N GLN A 72 7.16 -7.48 -10.49
CA GLN A 72 5.78 -7.50 -10.00
C GLN A 72 5.49 -6.20 -9.24
N GLY A 73 5.06 -5.16 -9.95
CA GLY A 73 4.89 -3.85 -9.32
C GLY A 73 4.34 -2.74 -10.20
N GLY A 74 3.40 -3.04 -11.10
CA GLY A 74 2.93 -2.08 -12.11
C GLY A 74 1.85 -1.08 -11.67
N MET A 75 1.42 -1.08 -10.40
CA MET A 75 0.40 -0.13 -9.94
C MET A 75 1.05 1.06 -9.21
N PRO A 76 0.73 2.32 -9.61
CA PRO A 76 1.23 3.50 -8.92
C PRO A 76 0.74 3.50 -7.47
N LEU A 77 1.65 3.70 -6.52
CA LEU A 77 1.36 3.77 -5.09
C LEU A 77 0.60 5.07 -4.76
N THR A 78 -0.70 5.09 -5.07
CA THR A 78 -1.58 6.23 -4.80
C THR A 78 -2.65 5.81 -3.80
N GLY A 79 -2.91 6.65 -2.80
CA GLY A 79 -3.97 6.42 -1.81
C GLY A 79 -3.62 5.49 -0.64
N PHE A 80 -2.39 4.98 -0.54
CA PHE A 80 -1.93 4.30 0.68
C PHE A 80 -1.83 5.29 1.84
N ARG A 81 -2.52 4.99 2.94
CA ARG A 81 -2.46 5.74 4.20
C ARG A 81 -1.90 4.85 5.28
N GLY A 82 -0.71 5.19 5.77
CA GLY A 82 -0.15 4.62 6.99
C GLY A 82 -0.18 5.62 8.13
N GLU A 83 0.45 5.26 9.24
CA GLU A 83 0.54 6.12 10.40
C GLU A 83 1.62 7.17 10.18
N VAL A 84 1.21 8.43 10.05
CA VAL A 84 2.15 9.56 9.96
C VAL A 84 2.75 9.81 11.33
N ARG A 85 4.07 9.67 11.44
CA ARG A 85 4.81 9.87 12.70
C ARG A 85 5.89 10.91 12.49
N SER A 86 6.05 11.86 13.42
CA SER A 86 7.14 12.82 13.28
C SER A 86 8.50 12.11 13.46
N PRO A 87 9.46 12.24 12.52
CA PRO A 87 10.75 11.57 12.62
C PRO A 87 11.51 11.93 13.92
N GLY A 88 11.38 13.18 14.36
CA GLY A 88 11.95 13.67 15.61
C GLY A 88 11.36 12.97 16.85
N MET A 89 10.05 12.72 16.90
CA MET A 89 9.46 11.97 18.02
C MET A 89 9.88 10.52 18.01
N VAL A 90 10.00 9.89 16.84
CA VAL A 90 10.49 8.50 16.75
C VAL A 90 11.89 8.37 17.37
N ILE A 91 12.79 9.31 17.03
CA ILE A 91 14.14 9.35 17.59
C ILE A 91 14.10 9.67 19.09
N LEU A 92 13.34 10.68 19.51
CA LEU A 92 13.24 11.07 20.91
C LEU A 92 12.73 9.93 21.80
N LEU A 93 11.66 9.24 21.37
CA LEU A 93 11.13 8.07 22.06
C LEU A 93 12.14 6.91 22.07
N SER A 94 12.90 6.73 20.98
CA SER A 94 13.99 5.75 20.95
C SER A 94 15.06 6.05 22.00
N ILE A 95 15.41 7.31 22.22
CA ILE A 95 16.38 7.70 23.25
C ILE A 95 15.80 7.50 24.65
N ILE A 96 14.58 7.99 24.91
CA ILE A 96 13.92 7.91 26.22
C ILE A 96 13.71 6.45 26.65
N THR A 97 13.41 5.57 25.71
CA THR A 97 13.18 4.13 25.98
C THR A 97 14.44 3.27 25.83
N CYS A 98 15.63 3.88 25.80
CA CYS A 98 16.91 3.16 25.66
C CYS A 98 16.95 2.19 24.46
N GLY A 99 16.39 2.61 23.33
CA GLY A 99 16.37 1.84 22.07
C GLY A 99 15.23 0.83 21.95
N ILE A 100 14.44 0.58 23.00
CA ILE A 100 13.33 -0.38 22.94
C ILE A 100 12.27 0.07 21.93
N TYR A 101 11.94 1.37 21.93
CA TYR A 101 11.01 1.92 20.94
C TYR A 101 11.56 1.82 19.51
N ALA A 102 12.88 1.91 19.29
CA ALA A 102 13.47 1.75 17.96
C ALA A 102 13.19 0.35 17.39
N LEU A 103 13.20 -0.69 18.23
CA LEU A 103 12.84 -2.06 17.82
C LEU A 103 11.36 -2.16 17.46
N PHE A 104 10.48 -1.64 18.30
CA PHE A 104 9.04 -1.62 18.02
C PHE A 104 8.73 -0.87 16.72
N TRP A 105 9.36 0.29 16.52
CA TRP A 105 9.23 1.10 15.32
C TRP A 105 9.72 0.34 14.08
N LEU A 106 10.90 -0.29 14.15
CA LEU A 106 11.47 -1.03 13.01
C LEU A 106 10.58 -2.21 12.60
N TYR A 107 10.03 -2.94 13.56
CA TYR A 107 9.06 -4.01 13.30
C TYR A 107 7.79 -3.47 12.62
N SER A 108 7.24 -2.37 13.15
CA SER A 108 6.01 -1.75 12.64
C SER A 108 6.20 -1.22 11.22
N VAL A 109 7.28 -0.49 10.96
CA VAL A 109 7.63 0.04 9.64
C VAL A 109 7.86 -1.07 8.62
N SER A 110 8.54 -2.15 9.01
CA SER A 110 8.75 -3.30 8.11
C SER A 110 7.40 -3.88 7.65
N LYS A 111 6.43 -4.02 8.56
CA LYS A 111 5.07 -4.46 8.19
C LYS A 111 4.35 -3.44 7.31
N GLU A 112 4.47 -2.16 7.60
CA GLU A 112 3.86 -1.09 6.80
C GLU A 112 4.40 -1.10 5.36
N ILE A 113 5.72 -1.25 5.19
CA ILE A 113 6.36 -1.36 3.88
C ILE A 113 5.83 -2.58 3.11
N ASN A 114 5.71 -3.74 3.77
CA ASN A 114 5.15 -4.93 3.15
C ASN A 114 3.69 -4.74 2.73
N ASN A 115 2.90 -4.04 3.56
CA ASN A 115 1.52 -3.71 3.25
C ASN A 115 1.42 -2.76 2.05
N VAL A 116 2.33 -1.78 1.95
CA VAL A 116 2.40 -0.85 0.81
C VAL A 116 2.75 -1.58 -0.48
N LEU A 117 3.70 -2.51 -0.42
CA LEU A 117 4.18 -3.24 -1.59
C LEU A 117 3.27 -4.40 -2.01
N GLY A 118 2.45 -4.92 -1.09
CA GLY A 118 1.53 -6.03 -1.32
C GLY A 118 2.19 -7.42 -1.25
N TYR A 119 3.45 -7.49 -0.80
CA TYR A 119 4.20 -8.74 -0.60
C TYR A 119 5.24 -8.58 0.52
N GLU A 120 5.84 -9.69 0.96
CA GLU A 120 6.87 -9.68 2.01
C GLU A 120 8.23 -9.21 1.47
N ALA A 121 8.42 -7.90 1.34
CA ALA A 121 9.68 -7.29 0.90
C ALA A 121 10.74 -7.22 2.03
N THR A 122 10.27 -7.00 3.24
CA THR A 122 11.06 -6.97 4.47
C THR A 122 10.64 -8.11 5.38
N LYS A 123 11.54 -8.56 6.25
CA LYS A 123 11.30 -9.64 7.22
C LYS A 123 11.24 -9.07 8.64
N PRO A 124 10.06 -8.63 9.13
CA PRO A 124 9.93 -8.02 10.46
C PRO A 124 10.48 -8.88 11.60
N GLN A 125 10.45 -10.21 11.44
CA GLN A 125 10.99 -11.18 12.39
C GLN A 125 12.48 -10.96 12.70
N TYR A 126 13.26 -10.40 11.77
CA TYR A 126 14.67 -10.10 11.98
C TYR A 126 14.90 -9.02 13.04
N THR A 127 13.88 -8.24 13.40
CA THR A 127 13.94 -7.28 14.51
C THR A 127 14.26 -7.97 15.83
N PHE A 128 13.64 -9.11 16.11
CA PHE A 128 13.84 -9.84 17.36
C PHE A 128 15.14 -10.64 17.35
N PHE A 129 15.47 -11.27 16.22
CA PHE A 129 16.76 -11.97 16.06
C PHE A 129 17.96 -11.01 16.07
N GLY A 130 17.74 -9.74 15.73
CA GLY A 130 18.73 -8.67 15.79
C GLY A 130 19.28 -8.39 17.18
N LEU A 131 18.50 -8.64 18.25
CA LEU A 131 18.97 -8.55 19.63
C LEU A 131 20.00 -9.62 19.97
N LEU A 132 19.86 -10.82 19.39
CA LEU A 132 20.79 -11.92 19.60
C LEU A 132 22.04 -11.77 18.74
N CYS A 133 21.86 -11.36 17.48
CA CYS A 133 22.94 -11.21 16.54
C CYS A 133 22.72 -9.98 15.66
N PHE A 134 23.61 -9.00 15.79
CA PHE A 134 23.56 -7.72 15.10
C PHE A 134 23.48 -7.85 13.57
N ILE A 135 23.97 -8.95 13.00
CA ILE A 135 23.90 -9.20 11.56
C ILE A 135 22.45 -9.20 11.03
N PHE A 136 21.48 -9.71 11.79
CA PHE A 136 20.08 -9.72 11.36
C PHE A 136 19.49 -8.30 11.32
N THR A 137 19.92 -7.41 12.22
CA THR A 137 19.56 -6.00 12.17
C THR A 137 20.07 -5.35 10.89
N LEU A 138 21.32 -5.62 10.50
CA LEU A 138 21.89 -5.10 9.25
C LEU A 138 21.16 -5.63 8.01
N LEU A 139 20.80 -6.92 8.01
CA LEU A 139 20.02 -7.52 6.92
C LEU A 139 18.61 -6.91 6.81
N LEU A 140 17.98 -6.56 7.94
CA LEU A 140 16.69 -5.89 7.92
C LEU A 140 16.82 -4.46 7.39
N TRP A 141 17.89 -3.74 7.77
CA TRP A 141 18.15 -2.39 7.26
C TRP A 141 18.39 -2.37 5.75
N SER A 142 19.09 -3.36 5.20
CA SER A 142 19.29 -3.45 3.74
C SER A 142 17.97 -3.75 3.01
N GLN A 143 17.13 -4.64 3.55
CA GLN A 143 15.81 -4.93 2.99
C GLN A 143 14.89 -3.70 3.03
N VAL A 144 14.93 -2.92 4.11
CA VAL A 144 14.16 -1.67 4.22
C VAL A 144 14.60 -0.65 3.17
N ASP A 145 15.91 -0.48 2.93
CA ASP A 145 16.42 0.42 1.89
C ASP A 145 15.98 -0.04 0.49
N ASP A 146 16.11 -1.35 0.20
CA ASP A 146 15.68 -1.93 -1.09
C ASP A 146 14.17 -1.73 -1.34
N ALA A 147 13.36 -1.94 -0.31
CA ALA A 147 11.93 -1.76 -0.38
C ALA A 147 11.53 -0.28 -0.54
N LEU A 148 12.25 0.65 0.11
CA LEU A 148 12.03 2.10 -0.06
C LEU A 148 12.41 2.59 -1.45
N ILE A 149 13.49 2.07 -2.04
CA ILE A 149 13.87 2.40 -3.43
C ILE A 149 12.82 1.90 -4.40
N GLU A 150 12.27 0.70 -4.17
CA GLU A 150 11.17 0.17 -4.97
C GLU A 150 9.91 1.03 -4.84
N ILE A 151 9.56 1.45 -3.62
CA ILE A 151 8.47 2.41 -3.37
C ILE A 151 8.70 3.71 -4.15
N ASP A 152 9.89 4.29 -4.07
CA ASP A 152 10.23 5.53 -4.77
C ASP A 152 10.20 5.35 -6.29
N ARG A 153 10.72 4.23 -6.81
CA ARG A 153 10.65 3.89 -8.23
C ARG A 153 9.20 3.83 -8.73
N ARG A 154 8.29 3.19 -7.97
CA ARG A 154 6.85 3.13 -8.29
C ARG A 154 6.15 4.49 -8.21
N ARG A 155 6.74 5.45 -7.50
CA ARG A 155 6.28 6.85 -7.42
C ARG A 155 6.91 7.77 -8.46
N GLY A 156 7.85 7.26 -9.27
CA GLY A 156 8.61 8.05 -10.25
C GLY A 156 9.77 8.86 -9.64
N ILE A 157 10.15 8.59 -8.39
CA ILE A 157 11.26 9.26 -7.70
C ILE A 157 12.54 8.45 -7.91
N ILE A 158 13.59 9.11 -8.39
CA ILE A 158 14.91 8.49 -8.56
C ILE A 158 15.64 8.52 -7.22
N SER A 159 15.60 7.39 -6.50
CA SER A 159 16.34 7.20 -5.25
C SER A 159 17.51 6.24 -5.44
N SER A 160 18.63 6.55 -4.78
CA SER A 160 19.80 5.66 -4.67
C SER A 160 19.82 4.94 -3.32
N LYS A 161 20.58 3.83 -3.24
CA LYS A 161 20.80 3.10 -1.99
C LYS A 161 21.45 3.99 -0.93
N LYS A 162 20.83 4.07 0.25
CA LYS A 162 21.33 4.81 1.41
C LYS A 162 21.88 3.90 2.50
N PHE A 163 21.73 2.58 2.35
CA PHE A 163 22.21 1.58 3.30
C PHE A 163 23.68 1.74 3.70
N LEU A 164 24.57 1.94 2.72
CA LEU A 164 26.01 2.12 3.00
C LEU A 164 26.28 3.38 3.82
N THR A 165 25.60 4.49 3.49
CA THR A 165 25.70 5.74 4.24
C THR A 165 25.27 5.55 5.69
N TRP A 166 24.16 4.84 5.93
CA TRP A 166 23.70 4.54 7.29
C TRP A 166 24.68 3.68 8.08
N ILE A 167 25.29 2.67 7.46
CA ILE A 167 26.30 1.84 8.12
C ILE A 167 27.55 2.66 8.45
N VAL A 168 28.09 3.39 7.49
CA VAL A 168 29.32 4.18 7.69
C VAL A 168 29.11 5.21 8.79
N LEU A 169 27.98 5.92 8.81
CA LEU A 169 27.65 6.86 9.88
C LEU A 169 27.40 6.18 11.23
N SER A 170 26.91 4.94 11.25
CA SER A 170 26.74 4.16 12.48
C SER A 170 28.09 3.75 13.06
N VAL A 171 29.01 3.26 12.22
CA VAL A 171 30.33 2.77 12.66
C VAL A 171 31.26 3.91 13.05
N LEU A 172 31.27 5.01 12.28
CA LEU A 172 32.21 6.12 12.52
C LEU A 172 31.75 7.07 13.63
N LEU A 173 30.44 7.37 13.69
CA LEU A 173 29.91 8.45 14.51
C LEU A 173 28.84 7.98 15.51
N GLY A 174 28.39 6.72 15.44
CA GLY A 174 27.32 6.19 16.30
C GLY A 174 25.91 6.72 15.98
N ILE A 175 25.76 7.61 14.99
CA ILE A 175 24.49 8.29 14.69
C ILE A 175 23.71 7.69 13.52
N GLY A 176 24.30 6.77 12.76
CA GLY A 176 23.69 6.27 11.52
C GLY A 176 22.34 5.59 11.71
N GLY A 177 22.08 4.96 12.86
CA GLY A 177 20.76 4.43 13.18
C GLY A 177 19.68 5.49 13.31
N PHE A 178 20.00 6.66 13.87
CA PHE A 178 19.06 7.79 13.93
C PHE A 178 18.83 8.40 12.54
N VAL A 179 19.87 8.47 11.71
CA VAL A 179 19.76 8.92 10.32
C VAL A 179 18.86 7.98 9.52
N MET A 180 18.99 6.66 9.72
CA MET A 180 18.12 5.66 9.13
C MET A 180 16.65 5.86 9.57
N MET A 181 16.40 6.00 10.88
CA MET A 181 15.05 6.28 11.40
C MET A 181 14.44 7.53 10.77
N TYR A 182 15.24 8.60 10.69
CA TYR A 182 14.80 9.87 10.12
C TYR A 182 14.42 9.72 8.64
N ASP A 183 15.30 9.13 7.83
CA ASP A 183 15.12 9.03 6.39
C ASP A 183 13.94 8.10 6.04
N VAL A 184 13.87 6.94 6.68
CA VAL A 184 12.77 5.98 6.51
C VAL A 184 11.43 6.62 6.88
N GLN A 185 11.34 7.25 8.05
CA GLN A 185 10.09 7.89 8.48
C GLN A 185 9.71 9.07 7.58
N SER A 186 10.69 9.85 7.13
CA SER A 186 10.44 10.98 6.22
C SER A 186 9.90 10.52 4.87
N ARG A 187 10.47 9.44 4.31
CA ARG A 187 10.02 8.82 3.05
C ARG A 187 8.62 8.24 3.15
N LEU A 188 8.33 7.51 4.24
CA LEU A 188 6.99 6.94 4.47
C LEU A 188 5.94 8.03 4.70
N ASN A 189 6.26 9.06 5.48
CA ASN A 189 5.34 10.20 5.63
C ASN A 189 5.09 10.90 4.29
N ALA A 190 6.13 11.08 3.47
CA ALA A 190 5.98 11.66 2.14
C ALA A 190 5.06 10.80 1.25
N LEU A 191 5.18 9.48 1.33
CA LEU A 191 4.25 8.56 0.68
C LEU A 191 2.80 8.74 1.20
N TYR A 192 2.59 8.74 2.52
CA TYR A 192 1.25 8.80 3.13
C TYR A 192 0.55 10.14 2.92
N GLU A 193 1.33 11.22 2.85
CA GLU A 193 0.84 12.57 2.58
C GLU A 193 0.76 12.86 1.07
N GLY A 194 1.24 11.96 0.20
CA GLY A 194 1.25 12.14 -1.24
C GLY A 194 2.23 13.23 -1.72
N ARG A 195 3.28 13.52 -0.96
CA ARG A 195 4.35 14.48 -1.31
C ARG A 195 5.44 13.80 -2.12
N PHE A 196 5.71 14.27 -3.34
CA PHE A 196 6.74 13.72 -4.24
C PHE A 196 8.14 14.23 -3.91
#